data_AF-A0A0M2DPA9-F1
#
_entry.id   AF-A0A0M2DPA9-F1
#
_cell.length_a   1.000
_cell.length_b   1.000
_cell.length_c   1.000
_cell.angle_alpha   90.00
_cell.angle_beta   90.00
_cell.angle_gamma   90.00
#
_symmetry.space_group_name_H-M   'P 1'
#
loop_
_entity.id
_entity.type
_entity.pdbx_description
1 polymer ?
#
loop_
_entity_poly.entity_id
_entity_poly.type
_entity_poly.pdbx_seq_one_letter_code
_entity_poly.pdbx_strand_id
1 'polypeptide(L)' 'MDVNNLIRMANRIAEFFEAMPEHDEALDGVAQHIQKFWEPRMRLRILAALNEPSEAAQLRPLVRDALHKHAALLRPVQA' A
#
# COMPACT_ATOMS: atom_id res chain seq x y z
N MET A 1 -3.07 -12.01 9.21
CA MET A 1 -1.73 -11.38 9.30
C MET A 1 -1.85 -10.11 10.12
N ASP A 2 -0.85 -9.81 10.95
CA ASP A 2 -0.82 -8.58 11.76
C ASP A 2 -0.55 -7.34 10.89
N VAL A 3 -1.09 -6.19 11.28
CA VAL A 3 -0.98 -4.94 10.51
C VAL A 3 0.45 -4.41 10.47
N ASN A 4 1.23 -4.55 11.56
CA ASN A 4 2.62 -4.11 11.60
C ASN A 4 3.48 -4.89 10.58
N ASN A 5 3.17 -6.18 10.40
CA ASN A 5 3.85 -6.98 9.39
C ASN A 5 3.46 -6.55 7.97
N LEU A 6 2.19 -6.19 7.72
CA LEU A 6 1.76 -5.64 6.44
C LEU A 6 2.46 -4.31 6.14
N ILE A 7 2.54 -3.40 7.12
CA ILE A 7 3.26 -2.13 6.98
C ILE A 7 4.73 -2.37 6.61
N ARG A 8 5.41 -3.27 7.31
CA ARG A 8 6.81 -3.64 6.99
C ARG A 8 6.96 -4.18 5.57
N MET A 9 6.05 -5.04 5.13
CA MET A 9 6.08 -5.57 3.76
C MET A 9 5.82 -4.48 2.72
N ALA A 10 4.82 -3.62 2.93
CA ALA A 10 4.51 -2.52 2.03
C ALA A 10 5.68 -1.53 1.91
N ASN A 11 6.34 -1.23 3.03
CA ASN A 11 7.52 -0.36 3.05
C ASN A 11 8.68 -0.94 2.22
N ARG A 12 8.94 -2.25 2.30
CA ARG A 12 9.93 -2.94 1.46
C ARG A 12 9.57 -2.93 -0.03
N ILE A 13 8.28 -3.03 -0.35
CA ILE A 13 7.82 -2.89 -1.74
C ILE A 13 8.14 -1.47 -2.22
N ALA A 14 7.82 -0.44 -1.43
CA ALA A 14 8.13 0.94 -1.79
C ALA A 14 9.64 1.21 -1.96
N GLU A 15 10.51 0.62 -1.14
CA GLU A 15 11.98 0.73 -1.31
C GLU A 15 12.44 0.32 -2.71
N PHE A 16 11.80 -0.68 -3.32
CA PHE A 16 12.11 -1.07 -4.70
C PHE A 16 11.63 -0.03 -5.73
N PHE A 17 10.42 0.50 -5.57
CA PHE A 17 9.82 1.43 -6.52
C PHE A 17 10.37 2.86 -6.40
N GLU A 18 10.97 3.24 -5.28
CA GLU A 18 11.60 4.56 -5.13
C GLU A 18 12.83 4.77 -6.02
N ALA A 19 13.42 3.71 -6.56
CA ALA A 19 14.48 3.84 -7.55
C ALA A 19 13.96 4.30 -8.93
N MET A 20 12.64 4.36 -9.13
CA MET A 20 12.05 4.84 -10.38
C MET A 20 12.17 6.37 -10.49
N PRO A 21 12.49 6.90 -11.70
CA PRO A 21 12.62 8.33 -11.93
C PRO A 21 11.29 9.08 -11.81
N GLU A 22 10.20 8.45 -12.25
CA GLU A 22 8.87 9.04 -12.26
C GLU A 22 8.09 8.65 -11.00
N HIS A 23 7.75 9.65 -10.19
CA HIS A 23 7.04 9.44 -8.93
C HIS A 23 5.67 8.78 -9.15
N ASP A 24 4.91 9.22 -10.16
CA ASP A 24 3.61 8.63 -10.45
C ASP A 24 3.71 7.16 -10.88
N GLU A 25 4.74 6.78 -11.62
CA GLU A 25 4.99 5.39 -11.99
C GLU A 25 5.32 4.53 -10.75
N ALA A 26 6.09 5.09 -9.81
CA ALA A 26 6.38 4.43 -8.53
C ALA A 26 5.11 4.17 -7.70
N LEU A 27 4.20 5.16 -7.62
CA LEU A 27 2.92 5.01 -6.91
C LEU A 27 2.05 3.91 -7.54
N ASP A 28 1.91 3.95 -8.87
CA ASP A 28 1.13 2.98 -9.64
C ASP A 28 1.73 1.58 -9.46
N GLY A 29 3.05 1.46 -9.50
CA GLY A 29 3.79 0.21 -9.31
C GLY A 29 3.56 -0.43 -7.94
N VAL A 30 3.64 0.37 -6.86
CA VAL A 30 3.35 -0.10 -5.49
C VAL A 30 1.92 -0.62 -5.39
N ALA A 31 0.94 0.14 -5.87
CA ALA A 31 -0.47 -0.23 -5.79
C ALA A 31 -0.77 -1.50 -6.59
N GLN A 32 -0.25 -1.62 -7.82
CA GLN A 32 -0.41 -2.82 -8.66
C GLN A 32 0.23 -4.04 -8.03
N HIS A 33 1.43 -3.91 -7.43
CA HIS A 33 2.08 -5.01 -6.74
C HIS A 33 1.25 -5.52 -5.57
N ILE A 34 0.77 -4.61 -4.72
CA ILE A 34 -0.10 -4.97 -3.59
C ILE A 34 -1.39 -5.63 -4.11
N GLN A 35 -2.03 -5.06 -5.14
CA GLN A 35 -3.25 -5.63 -5.72
C GLN A 35 -3.07 -7.08 -6.21
N LYS A 36 -1.96 -7.32 -6.93
CA LYS A 36 -1.69 -8.59 -7.62
C LYS A 36 -1.28 -9.71 -6.66
N PHE A 37 -0.51 -9.39 -5.63
CA PHE A 37 0.12 -10.41 -4.78
C PHE A 37 -0.53 -10.54 -3.40
N TRP A 38 -1.32 -9.56 -2.96
CA TRP A 38 -1.96 -9.63 -1.64
C TRP A 38 -3.40 -10.09 -1.72
N GLU A 39 -3.78 -10.91 -0.75
CA GLU A 39 -5.16 -11.35 -0.60
C GLU A 39 -6.10 -10.15 -0.31
N PRO A 40 -7.38 -10.21 -0.73
CA PRO A 40 -8.37 -9.16 -0.49
C PRO A 40 -8.40 -8.64 0.96
N ARG A 41 -8.33 -9.54 1.95
CA ARG A 41 -8.33 -9.18 3.38
C ARG A 41 -7.10 -8.38 3.81
N MET A 42 -5.93 -8.63 3.22
CA MET A 42 -4.71 -7.90 3.52
C MET A 42 -4.78 -6.48 2.97
N ARG A 43 -5.33 -6.33 1.76
CA ARG A 43 -5.58 -5.03 1.11
C ARG A 43 -6.52 -4.16 1.93
N LEU A 44 -7.62 -4.74 2.42
CA LEU A 44 -8.54 -4.03 3.31
C LEU A 44 -7.86 -3.62 4.62
N ARG A 45 -7.02 -4.48 5.20
CA ARG A 45 -6.35 -4.20 6.48
C ARG A 45 -5.29 -3.11 6.36
N ILE A 46 -4.51 -3.06 5.29
CA ILE A 46 -3.53 -1.98 5.07
C ILE A 46 -4.22 -0.65 4.72
N LEU A 47 -5.35 -0.69 4.02
CA LEU A 47 -6.17 0.50 3.81
C LEU A 47 -6.77 1.01 5.13
N ALA A 48 -7.18 0.11 6.02
CA ALA A 48 -7.68 0.51 7.34
C ALA A 48 -6.59 1.17 8.20
N ALA A 49 -5.32 0.76 8.06
CA ALA A 49 -4.18 1.34 8.75
C ALA A 49 -3.97 2.83 8.45
N LEU A 50 -4.51 3.34 7.35
CA LEU A 50 -4.49 4.78 7.04
C LEU A 50 -5.36 5.61 8.00
N ASN A 51 -6.38 5.01 8.60
CA ASN A 51 -7.28 5.70 9.51
C ASN A 51 -6.72 5.79 10.94
N GLU A 52 -5.68 5.00 11.26
CA GLU A 52 -5.01 5.01 12.55
C GLU A 52 -3.72 5.86 12.45
N PRO A 53 -3.65 7.04 13.10
CA PRO A 53 -2.51 7.94 12.94
C PRO A 53 -1.16 7.31 13.30
N SER A 54 -1.13 6.42 14.29
CA SER A 54 0.07 5.72 14.75
C SER A 54 0.57 4.68 13.74
N GLU A 55 -0.33 4.05 12.99
CA GLU A 55 -0.01 3.08 11.94
C GLU A 55 0.36 3.79 10.64
N ALA A 56 -0.42 4.82 10.27
CA ALA A 56 -0.13 5.69 9.14
C ALA A 56 1.25 6.37 9.25
N ALA A 57 1.68 6.74 10.46
CA ALA A 57 3.01 7.30 10.68
C ALA A 57 4.16 6.31 10.37
N GLN A 58 3.90 5.00 10.42
CA GLN A 58 4.91 3.96 10.14
C GLN A 58 5.00 3.60 8.65
N LEU A 59 4.01 4.00 7.84
CA LEU A 59 4.04 3.82 6.41
C LEU A 59 4.98 4.84 5.76
N ARG A 60 5.82 4.38 4.84
CA ARG A 60 6.65 5.27 4.03
C ARG A 60 5.75 6.22 3.21
N PRO A 61 6.20 7.45 2.90
CA PRO A 61 5.42 8.42 2.13
C PRO A 61 4.86 7.82 0.83
N LEU A 62 5.72 7.16 0.04
CA LEU A 62 5.32 6.51 -1.22
C LEU A 62 4.17 5.49 -1.03
N VAL A 63 4.19 4.73 0.07
CA VAL A 63 3.12 3.76 0.35
C VAL A 63 1.83 4.49 0.68
N ARG A 64 1.86 5.50 1.56
CA ARG A 64 0.65 6.26 1.92
C ARG A 64 0.02 6.91 0.70
N ASP A 65 0.84 7.54 -0.13
CA ASP A 65 0.39 8.25 -1.33
C ASP A 65 -0.19 7.26 -2.34
N ALA A 66 0.42 6.09 -2.51
CA ALA A 66 -0.10 5.04 -3.38
C ALA A 66 -1.43 4.47 -2.87
N LEU A 67 -1.55 4.23 -1.57
CA LEU A 67 -2.80 3.75 -0.96
C LEU A 67 -3.92 4.78 -1.05
N HIS A 68 -3.62 6.08 -0.92
CA HIS A 68 -4.59 7.17 -1.11
C HIS A 68 -5.00 7.30 -2.59
N LYS A 69 -4.04 7.37 -3.50
CA LYS A 69 -4.28 7.53 -4.95
C LYS A 69 -5.06 6.34 -5.53
N HIS A 70 -4.77 5.12 -5.08
CA HIS A 70 -5.33 3.88 -5.64
C HIS A 70 -6.25 3.12 -4.67
N ALA A 71 -6.88 3.81 -3.72
CA ALA A 71 -7.79 3.17 -2.76
C ALA A 71 -8.90 2.35 -3.45
N ALA A 72 -9.44 2.86 -4.57
CA ALA A 72 -10.47 2.17 -5.34
C ALA A 72 -9.97 0.86 -6.00
N LEU A 73 -8.72 0.84 -6.49
CA LEU A 73 -8.09 -0.34 -7.10
C LEU A 73 -7.85 -1.46 -6.07
N LEU A 74 -7.48 -1.05 -4.86
CA LEU A 74 -7.10 -1.96 -3.78
C LEU A 74 -8.30 -2.53 -3.03
N ARG A 75 -9.45 -1.85 -3.07
CA ARG A 75 -10.71 -2.38 -2.55
C ARG A 75 -11.17 -3.53 -3.45
N PRO A 76 -11.38 -4.74 -2.91
CA PRO A 76 -11.96 -5.83 -3.69
C PRO A 76 -13.37 -5.45 -4.12
N VAL A 77 -13.70 -5.71 -5.39
CA VAL A 77 -15.08 -5.62 -5.87
C VAL A 77 -15.88 -6.66 -5.12
N GLN A 78 -16.91 -6.24 -4.38
CA GLN A 78 -17.86 -7.16 -3.78
C GLN A 78 -18.59 -7.87 -4.93
N ALA A 79 -18.43 -9.19 -5.03
CA ALA A 79 -19.21 -10.03 -5.91
C ALA A 79 -20.61 -10.26 -5.31
#